data_AF-A0AAW1UY63-F1
#
_entry.id   AF-A0AAW1UY63-F1
#
_cell.length_a   1.000
_cell.length_b   1.000
_cell.length_c   1.000
_cell.angle_alpha   90.00
_cell.angle_beta   90.00
_cell.angle_gamma   90.00
#
_symmetry.space_group_name_H-M   'P 1'
#
loop_
_entity.id
_entity.type
_entity.pdbx_description
1 polymer ?
#
loop_
_entity_poly.entity_id
_entity_poly.type
_entity_poly.pdbx_seq_one_letter_code
_entity_poly.pdbx_strand_id
1 'polypeptide(L)'
;MSDSVCAVCAKPAQRKCSACKIAHYCSVEHQRGHWKDHKRMCKSYEICSSEDLGNHLVASRDLERGDVIFSETPLLFGPKPHLIENGPFPCVGCCKVLDQETADQCEACLWPCCSRECPGMKDPSRHALECKILRLRQGGLQSARTFYEFFRFDILIIIRALLLQKTNEDKWNTLIDLEAHLGKRGQGTKIHRIVDEKVKYLQTHYLNPLKAYEQEINKTIISVADTKTLHKIYGILDVNATELTDDIDAKFYIQLQV
;
A
#
# COMPACT_ATOMS: atom_id res chain seq x y z
N MET A 1 16.91 -11.90 -5.70
CA MET A 1 16.02 -12.73 -4.87
C MET A 1 16.89 -13.48 -3.87
N SER A 2 16.60 -13.47 -2.57
CA SER A 2 17.14 -14.57 -1.75
C SER A 2 16.33 -15.79 -2.15
N ASP A 3 16.91 -16.69 -2.93
CA ASP A 3 16.24 -17.92 -3.33
C ASP A 3 15.79 -18.65 -2.06
N SER A 4 14.48 -18.74 -1.88
CA SER A 4 13.93 -19.44 -0.73
C SER A 4 14.27 -20.92 -0.88
N VAL A 5 14.89 -21.51 0.14
CA VAL A 5 15.35 -22.90 0.08
C VAL A 5 14.39 -23.83 0.81
N CYS A 6 14.33 -25.08 0.34
CA CYS A 6 13.52 -26.12 0.95
C CYS A 6 14.04 -26.44 2.36
N ALA A 7 13.17 -26.40 3.37
CA ALA A 7 13.53 -26.71 4.76
C ALA A 7 14.02 -28.16 4.99
N VAL A 8 13.84 -29.04 4.00
CA VAL A 8 14.24 -30.47 4.10
C VAL A 8 15.51 -30.78 3.33
N CYS A 9 15.67 -30.21 2.13
CA CYS A 9 16.75 -30.60 1.21
C CYS A 9 17.61 -29.44 0.69
N ALA A 10 17.36 -28.21 1.17
CA ALA A 10 18.04 -26.97 0.79
C ALA A 10 18.01 -26.58 -0.70
N LYS A 11 17.30 -27.34 -1.57
CA LYS A 11 17.09 -26.97 -2.98
C LYS A 11 16.15 -25.75 -3.10
N PRO A 12 16.21 -24.98 -4.21
CA PRO A 12 15.29 -23.89 -4.47
C PRO A 12 13.82 -24.32 -4.29
N ALA A 13 13.06 -23.49 -3.58
CA ALA A 13 11.70 -23.76 -3.16
C ALA A 13 10.79 -22.58 -3.49
N GLN A 14 9.66 -22.87 -4.14
CA GLN A 14 8.65 -21.87 -4.48
C GLN A 14 7.40 -21.98 -3.60
N ARG A 15 7.20 -23.11 -2.92
CA ARG A 15 6.04 -23.32 -2.04
C ARG A 15 6.38 -22.83 -0.65
N LYS A 16 5.44 -22.14 -0.02
CA LYS A 16 5.53 -21.72 1.38
C LYS A 16 4.46 -22.42 2.21
N CYS A 17 4.74 -22.65 3.49
CA CYS A 17 3.72 -23.10 4.43
C CYS A 17 2.55 -22.11 4.43
N SER A 18 1.33 -22.58 4.21
CA SER A 18 0.14 -21.71 4.16
C SER A 18 -0.18 -21.06 5.51
N ALA A 19 0.19 -21.71 6.62
CA ALA A 19 -0.05 -21.21 7.96
C ALA A 19 0.95 -20.11 8.36
N CYS A 20 2.25 -20.39 8.31
CA CYS A 20 3.27 -19.46 8.81
C CYS A 20 3.89 -18.56 7.75
N LYS A 21 3.84 -18.96 6.47
CA LYS A 21 4.51 -18.30 5.32
C LYS A 21 6.04 -18.16 5.45
N ILE A 22 6.65 -18.67 6.52
CA ILE A 22 8.10 -18.63 6.79
C ILE A 22 8.82 -19.83 6.18
N ALA A 23 8.34 -21.05 6.42
CA ALA A 23 8.99 -22.26 5.92
C ALA A 23 8.67 -22.50 4.43
N HIS A 24 9.70 -22.83 3.64
CA HIS A 24 9.58 -23.09 2.21
C HIS A 24 9.90 -24.54 1.86
N TYR A 25 9.28 -25.05 0.80
CA TYR A 25 9.38 -26.44 0.36
C TYR A 25 9.45 -26.54 -1.17
N CYS A 26 10.29 -27.44 -1.68
CA CYS A 26 10.32 -27.73 -3.11
C CYS A 26 9.14 -28.62 -3.53
N SER A 27 8.54 -29.40 -2.61
CA SER A 27 7.42 -30.30 -2.90
C SER A 27 6.46 -30.49 -1.71
N VAL A 28 5.26 -31.03 -1.98
CA VAL A 28 4.24 -31.30 -0.96
C VAL A 28 4.68 -32.43 -0.03
N GLU A 29 5.46 -33.38 -0.55
CA GLU A 29 6.01 -34.52 0.20
C GLU A 29 6.97 -34.04 1.29
N HIS A 30 7.89 -33.12 0.95
CA HIS A 30 8.78 -32.51 1.94
C HIS A 30 8.02 -31.70 2.99
N GLN A 31 6.96 -30.98 2.62
CA GLN A 31 6.12 -30.29 3.59
C GLN A 31 5.42 -31.27 4.55
N ARG A 32 4.81 -32.33 4.03
CA ARG A 32 4.12 -33.36 4.83
C ARG A 32 5.08 -34.11 5.74
N GLY A 33 6.26 -34.47 5.24
CA GLY A 33 7.32 -35.11 6.01
C GLY A 33 7.79 -34.24 7.17
N HIS A 34 8.11 -32.98 6.87
CA HIS A 34 8.58 -32.01 7.86
C HIS A 34 7.49 -31.55 8.84
N TRP A 35 6.21 -31.71 8.53
CA TRP A 35 5.10 -31.25 9.38
C TRP A 35 5.19 -31.78 10.83
N LYS A 36 5.71 -32.99 11.02
CA LYS A 36 5.87 -33.60 12.35
C LYS A 36 6.72 -32.73 13.29
N ASP A 37 7.78 -32.15 12.75
CA ASP A 37 8.72 -31.27 13.47
C ASP A 37 8.26 -29.82 13.40
N HIS A 38 7.84 -29.37 12.21
CA HIS A 38 7.44 -27.99 11.95
C HIS A 38 6.20 -27.55 12.72
N LYS A 39 5.20 -28.42 12.94
CA LYS A 39 3.90 -28.01 13.50
C LYS A 39 3.99 -27.23 14.81
N ARG A 40 4.97 -27.57 15.67
CA ARG A 40 5.19 -26.92 16.97
C ARG A 40 5.78 -25.52 16.83
N MET A 41 6.55 -25.30 15.77
CA MET A 41 7.24 -24.04 15.49
C MET A 41 6.49 -23.20 14.45
N CYS A 42 5.48 -23.77 13.79
CA CYS A 42 4.79 -23.20 12.65
C CYS A 42 4.11 -21.87 13.00
N LYS A 43 3.23 -21.88 14.01
CA LYS A 43 2.55 -20.67 14.48
C LYS A 43 3.23 -20.18 15.75
N SER A 44 3.75 -18.96 15.72
CA SER A 44 4.47 -18.33 16.84
C SER A 44 3.62 -17.34 17.64
N TYR A 45 2.41 -17.02 17.15
CA TYR A 45 1.49 -16.10 17.81
C TYR A 45 0.02 -16.49 17.57
N GLU A 46 -0.86 -16.01 18.43
CA GLU A 46 -2.31 -16.05 18.30
C GLU A 46 -2.89 -14.63 18.36
N ILE A 47 -4.05 -14.44 17.73
CA ILE A 47 -4.78 -13.17 17.78
C ILE A 47 -5.79 -13.29 18.92
N CYS A 48 -5.67 -12.40 19.89
CA CYS A 48 -6.58 -12.25 21.02
C CYS A 48 -7.26 -10.88 20.97
N SER A 49 -8.33 -10.70 21.73
CA SER A 49 -9.06 -9.43 21.83
C SER A 49 -9.27 -9.07 23.30
N SER A 50 -9.13 -7.79 23.64
CA SER A 50 -9.48 -7.25 24.96
C SER A 50 -10.15 -5.88 24.83
N GLU A 51 -10.86 -5.43 25.87
CA GLU A 51 -11.46 -4.08 25.87
C GLU A 51 -10.41 -2.97 25.80
N ASP A 52 -9.27 -3.14 26.48
CA ASP A 52 -8.25 -2.10 26.57
C ASP A 52 -7.38 -1.96 25.32
N LEU A 53 -7.04 -3.08 24.66
CA LEU A 53 -6.08 -3.12 23.54
C LEU A 53 -6.75 -3.37 22.19
N GLY A 54 -8.01 -3.83 22.17
CA GLY A 54 -8.61 -4.40 20.97
C GLY A 54 -7.88 -5.68 20.54
N ASN A 55 -7.76 -5.90 19.23
CA ASN A 55 -7.06 -7.05 18.67
C ASN A 55 -5.55 -6.93 18.88
N HIS A 56 -4.93 -7.94 19.47
CA HIS A 56 -3.51 -7.97 19.78
C HIS A 56 -2.91 -9.36 19.58
N LEU A 57 -1.59 -9.42 19.41
CA LEU A 57 -0.86 -10.68 19.21
C LEU A 57 -0.30 -11.18 20.56
N VAL A 58 -0.52 -12.46 20.85
CA VAL A 58 0.05 -13.15 22.01
C VAL A 58 0.93 -14.29 21.51
N ALA A 59 2.13 -14.44 22.06
CA ALA A 59 3.02 -15.54 21.69
C ALA A 59 2.38 -16.89 22.05
N SER A 60 2.36 -17.84 21.11
CA SER A 60 1.79 -19.18 21.33
C SER A 60 2.83 -20.25 21.67
N ARG A 61 4.09 -19.82 21.79
CA ARG A 61 5.25 -20.60 22.23
C ARG A 61 6.32 -19.66 22.79
N ASP A 62 7.31 -20.22 23.48
CA ASP A 62 8.52 -19.48 23.82
C ASP A 62 9.25 -19.03 22.55
N LEU A 63 9.71 -17.78 22.54
CA LEU A 63 10.40 -17.15 21.43
C LEU A 63 11.88 -16.97 21.77
N GLU A 64 12.76 -17.39 20.87
CA GLU A 64 14.20 -17.18 21.02
C GLU A 64 14.66 -15.93 20.26
N ARG A 65 15.82 -15.39 20.63
CA ARG A 65 16.41 -14.24 19.92
C ARG A 65 16.64 -14.59 18.46
N GLY A 66 16.06 -13.79 17.56
CA GLY A 66 16.17 -13.99 16.11
C GLY A 66 15.01 -14.76 15.49
N ASP A 67 14.05 -15.24 16.29
CA ASP A 67 12.83 -15.83 15.75
C ASP A 67 12.03 -14.83 14.91
N VAL A 68 11.63 -15.27 13.71
CA VAL A 68 10.69 -14.54 12.88
C VAL A 68 9.27 -14.86 13.36
N ILE A 69 8.59 -13.87 13.96
CA ILE A 69 7.21 -14.03 14.43
C ILE A 69 6.25 -14.09 13.23
N PHE A 70 6.29 -13.08 12.36
CA PHE A 70 5.58 -13.07 11.08
C PHE A 70 6.35 -12.27 10.03
N SER A 71 5.98 -12.48 8.77
CA SER A 71 6.45 -11.69 7.64
C SER A 71 5.27 -11.44 6.71
N GLU A 72 5.10 -10.20 6.31
CA GLU A 72 4.01 -9.77 5.44
C GLU A 72 4.50 -8.80 4.38
N THR A 73 3.75 -8.73 3.29
CA THR A 73 3.90 -7.71 2.26
C THR A 73 2.92 -6.59 2.54
N PRO A 74 3.27 -5.32 2.31
CA PRO A 74 2.36 -4.21 2.56
C PRO A 74 1.05 -4.36 1.77
N LEU A 75 -0.07 -3.98 2.40
CA LEU A 75 -1.36 -3.88 1.72
C LEU A 75 -1.27 -2.89 0.56
N LEU A 76 -0.70 -1.72 0.87
CA LEU A 76 -0.41 -0.62 -0.03
C LEU A 76 0.90 0.03 0.39
N PHE A 77 1.62 0.63 -0.56
CA PHE A 77 2.80 1.44 -0.25
C PHE A 77 2.72 2.74 -1.06
N GLY A 78 3.28 3.79 -0.49
CA GLY A 78 3.30 5.08 -1.13
C GLY A 78 4.06 6.10 -0.30
N PRO A 79 4.30 7.27 -0.89
CA PRO A 79 5.05 8.31 -0.23
C PRO A 79 4.43 8.84 1.05
N LYS A 80 5.28 9.21 2.01
CA LYS A 80 4.89 9.84 3.27
C LYS A 80 4.51 11.31 3.04
N PRO A 81 3.22 11.68 3.12
CA PRO A 81 2.81 12.92 2.46
C PRO A 81 3.21 14.23 3.13
N HIS A 82 3.49 14.22 4.44
CA HIS A 82 3.95 15.40 5.19
C HIS A 82 5.44 15.67 5.09
N LEU A 83 6.22 14.76 4.50
CA LEU A 83 7.64 14.99 4.24
C LEU A 83 7.91 15.55 2.84
N ILE A 84 6.90 15.60 1.99
CA ILE A 84 7.06 15.86 0.54
C ILE A 84 6.63 17.27 0.15
N GLU A 85 6.11 18.08 1.08
CA GLU A 85 5.65 19.45 0.78
C GLU A 85 6.75 20.31 0.12
N ASN A 86 8.02 20.07 0.47
CA ASN A 86 9.18 20.80 -0.06
C ASN A 86 10.14 19.93 -0.91
N GLY A 87 9.77 18.68 -1.20
CA GLY A 87 10.65 17.70 -1.84
C GLY A 87 11.75 17.15 -0.91
N PRO A 88 12.60 16.22 -1.41
CA PRO A 88 12.63 15.69 -2.78
C PRO A 88 11.40 14.83 -3.10
N PHE A 89 10.94 14.89 -4.36
CA PHE A 89 9.70 14.23 -4.78
C PHE A 89 9.97 12.79 -5.23
N PRO A 90 9.06 11.85 -4.95
CA PRO A 90 9.22 10.46 -5.34
C PRO A 90 8.65 10.19 -6.74
N CYS A 91 9.22 9.18 -7.41
CA CYS A 91 8.66 8.59 -8.60
C CYS A 91 7.25 8.05 -8.32
N VAL A 92 6.27 8.42 -9.15
CA VAL A 92 4.89 7.92 -9.03
C VAL A 92 4.83 6.38 -9.14
N GLY A 93 5.67 5.76 -9.95
CA GLY A 93 5.66 4.31 -10.15
C GLY A 93 6.33 3.50 -9.03
N CYS A 94 7.56 3.85 -8.65
CA CYS A 94 8.37 3.04 -7.73
C CYS A 94 8.65 3.70 -6.38
N CYS A 95 8.19 4.93 -6.15
CA CYS A 95 8.45 5.73 -4.96
C CYS A 95 9.93 6.09 -4.71
N LYS A 96 10.85 5.77 -5.64
CA LYS A 96 12.24 6.25 -5.59
C LYS A 96 12.26 7.76 -5.48
N VAL A 97 13.00 8.28 -4.51
CA VAL A 97 13.30 9.71 -4.40
C VAL A 97 14.02 10.17 -5.68
N LEU A 98 13.47 11.19 -6.33
CA LEU A 98 14.03 11.78 -7.54
C LEU A 98 15.11 12.80 -7.15
N ASP A 99 16.25 12.74 -7.84
CA ASP A 99 17.25 13.79 -7.83
C ASP A 99 17.06 14.73 -9.04
N GLN A 100 17.82 15.82 -9.09
CA GLN A 100 17.71 16.82 -10.16
C GLN A 100 18.08 16.28 -11.56
N GLU A 101 18.71 15.11 -11.65
CA GLU A 101 19.20 14.51 -12.90
C GLU A 101 18.26 13.40 -13.44
N THR A 102 17.43 12.79 -12.58
CA THR A 102 16.63 11.60 -12.89
C THR A 102 15.12 11.82 -12.84
N ALA A 103 14.64 13.00 -13.27
CA ALA A 103 13.21 13.32 -13.31
C ALA A 103 12.67 13.34 -14.75
N ASP A 104 11.82 12.37 -15.09
CA ASP A 104 10.92 12.41 -16.24
C ASP A 104 9.46 12.52 -15.74
N GLN A 105 8.50 12.44 -16.65
CA GLN A 105 7.07 12.50 -16.33
C GLN A 105 6.27 11.50 -17.16
N CYS A 106 5.16 11.03 -16.60
CA CYS A 106 4.18 10.26 -17.35
C CYS A 106 3.59 11.11 -18.49
N GLU A 107 3.64 10.62 -19.72
CA GLU A 107 3.07 11.35 -20.88
C GLU A 107 1.55 11.53 -20.81
N ALA A 108 0.85 10.68 -20.06
CA ALA A 108 -0.61 10.70 -19.98
C ALA A 108 -1.15 11.59 -18.84
N CYS A 109 -0.50 11.59 -17.67
CA CYS A 109 -0.99 12.32 -16.48
C CYS A 109 0.01 13.34 -15.91
N LEU A 110 1.21 13.44 -16.49
CA LEU A 110 2.30 14.34 -16.13
C LEU A 110 2.92 14.10 -14.74
N TRP A 111 2.51 13.06 -14.02
CA TRP A 111 3.12 12.74 -12.73
C TRP A 111 4.60 12.38 -12.87
N PRO A 112 5.44 12.82 -11.93
CA PRO A 112 6.89 12.64 -12.01
C PRO A 112 7.27 11.16 -11.88
N CYS A 113 8.25 10.73 -12.66
CA CYS A 113 8.82 9.38 -12.58
C CYS A 113 10.33 9.39 -12.75
N CYS A 114 10.99 8.33 -12.30
CA CYS A 114 12.45 8.20 -12.45
C CYS A 114 12.88 7.86 -13.89
N SER A 115 11.95 7.33 -14.69
CA SER A 115 12.09 7.02 -16.12
C SER A 115 10.72 6.54 -16.64
N ARG A 116 10.45 6.69 -17.94
CA ARG A 116 9.23 6.20 -18.60
C ARG A 116 9.15 4.67 -18.62
N GLU A 117 10.30 4.02 -18.54
CA GLU A 117 10.50 2.57 -18.51
C GLU A 117 10.47 2.00 -17.09
N CYS A 118 10.26 2.83 -16.06
CA CYS A 118 10.13 2.35 -14.69
C CYS A 118 9.07 1.23 -14.61
N PRO A 119 9.36 0.06 -14.00
CA PRO A 119 8.42 -1.07 -13.92
C PRO A 119 7.07 -0.67 -13.31
N GLY A 120 7.10 0.26 -12.36
CA GLY A 120 5.91 0.79 -11.71
C GLY A 120 4.97 1.58 -12.62
N MET A 121 5.42 2.01 -13.80
CA MET A 121 4.60 2.72 -14.79
C MET A 121 3.57 1.80 -15.45
N LYS A 122 3.92 0.51 -15.60
CA LYS A 122 3.10 -0.51 -16.27
C LYS A 122 2.34 -1.44 -15.30
N ASP A 123 2.72 -1.42 -14.02
CA ASP A 123 2.11 -2.24 -12.98
C ASP A 123 0.71 -1.70 -12.57
N PRO A 124 -0.37 -2.49 -12.71
CA PRO A 124 -1.73 -2.11 -12.30
C PRO A 124 -1.90 -1.83 -10.80
N SER A 125 -1.05 -2.42 -9.95
CA SER A 125 -1.04 -2.18 -8.50
C SER A 125 -0.27 -0.91 -8.10
N ARG A 126 0.36 -0.25 -9.07
CA ARG A 126 1.11 0.99 -8.94
C ARG A 126 0.53 2.04 -9.89
N HIS A 127 1.33 2.57 -10.82
CA HIS A 127 0.92 3.71 -11.61
C HIS A 127 -0.14 3.40 -12.68
N ALA A 128 -0.15 2.20 -13.28
CA ALA A 128 -0.87 1.99 -14.54
C ALA A 128 -2.39 2.19 -14.43
N LEU A 129 -3.01 1.81 -13.31
CA LEU A 129 -4.42 2.07 -13.06
C LEU A 129 -4.70 3.45 -12.48
N GLU A 130 -3.90 3.93 -11.52
CA GLU A 130 -4.07 5.27 -10.96
C GLU A 130 -3.90 6.36 -12.02
N CYS A 131 -3.02 6.16 -13.01
CA CYS A 131 -2.84 7.05 -14.16
C CYS A 131 -4.16 7.36 -14.88
N LYS A 132 -5.08 6.38 -14.95
CA LYS A 132 -6.40 6.55 -15.58
C LYS A 132 -7.27 7.58 -14.86
N ILE A 133 -7.06 7.75 -13.55
CA ILE A 133 -7.75 8.71 -12.68
C ILE A 133 -6.97 10.02 -12.68
N LEU A 134 -5.66 9.96 -12.50
CA LEU A 134 -4.79 11.14 -12.41
C LEU A 134 -4.86 12.03 -13.64
N ARG A 135 -4.99 11.45 -14.85
CA ARG A 135 -5.14 12.20 -16.10
C ARG A 135 -6.48 12.92 -16.27
N LEU A 136 -7.51 12.56 -15.49
CA LEU A 136 -8.82 13.19 -15.54
C LEU A 136 -8.86 14.50 -14.74
N ARG A 137 -7.79 14.81 -14.00
CA ARG A 137 -7.69 16.04 -13.22
C ARG A 137 -7.90 17.25 -14.13
N GLN A 138 -8.86 18.09 -13.76
CA GLN A 138 -9.13 19.34 -14.43
C GLN A 138 -8.16 20.43 -13.95
N GLY A 139 -7.76 21.32 -14.87
CA GLY A 139 -6.76 22.37 -14.61
C GLY A 139 -5.35 21.90 -14.94
N GLY A 140 -4.70 22.57 -15.89
CA GLY A 140 -3.32 22.29 -16.28
C GLY A 140 -2.31 22.71 -15.20
N LEU A 141 -1.03 22.38 -15.43
CA LEU A 141 0.08 22.68 -14.49
C LEU A 141 0.15 24.16 -14.08
N GLN A 142 -0.31 25.07 -14.96
CA GLN A 142 -0.36 26.51 -14.74
C GLN A 142 -1.34 26.95 -13.63
N SER A 143 -2.24 26.06 -13.18
CA SER A 143 -3.23 26.36 -12.12
C SER A 143 -2.69 26.18 -10.70
N ALA A 144 -1.52 25.56 -10.53
CA ALA A 144 -0.92 25.31 -9.22
C ALA A 144 0.25 26.27 -8.95
N ARG A 145 0.41 26.69 -7.70
CA ARG A 145 1.50 27.59 -7.28
C ARG A 145 2.77 26.82 -6.94
N THR A 146 2.63 25.56 -6.54
CA THR A 146 3.75 24.70 -6.16
C THR A 146 3.63 23.32 -6.81
N PHE A 147 4.76 22.61 -6.89
CA PHE A 147 4.80 21.23 -7.36
C PHE A 147 3.89 20.31 -6.52
N TYR A 148 3.90 20.48 -5.20
CA TYR A 148 3.05 19.70 -4.29
C TYR A 148 1.55 19.98 -4.47
N GLU A 149 1.17 21.25 -4.69
CA GLU A 149 -0.22 21.62 -4.95
C GLU A 149 -0.79 20.93 -6.21
N PHE A 150 0.07 20.65 -7.19
CA PHE A 150 -0.31 19.91 -8.38
C PHE A 150 -0.24 18.39 -8.16
N PHE A 151 0.87 17.89 -7.62
CA PHE A 151 1.15 16.48 -7.38
C PHE A 151 0.89 16.11 -5.92
N ARG A 152 -0.39 15.93 -5.59
CA ARG A 152 -0.88 15.63 -4.23
C ARG A 152 -0.60 14.18 -3.83
N PHE A 153 0.61 13.90 -3.37
CA PHE A 153 1.02 12.57 -2.90
C PHE A 153 0.18 12.07 -1.70
N ASP A 154 -0.37 12.99 -0.90
CA ASP A 154 -1.32 12.67 0.18
C ASP A 154 -2.69 12.19 -0.32
N ILE A 155 -3.00 12.45 -1.59
CA ILE A 155 -4.19 11.96 -2.28
C ILE A 155 -3.87 10.70 -3.07
N LEU A 156 -2.66 10.60 -3.65
CA LEU A 156 -2.21 9.41 -4.39
C LEU A 156 -2.39 8.13 -3.59
N ILE A 157 -1.96 8.12 -2.33
CA ILE A 157 -2.06 6.93 -1.47
C ILE A 157 -3.51 6.53 -1.18
N ILE A 158 -4.43 7.50 -1.15
CA ILE A 158 -5.87 7.25 -1.02
C ILE A 158 -6.44 6.66 -2.31
N ILE A 159 -6.03 7.14 -3.48
CA ILE A 159 -6.41 6.57 -4.77
C ILE A 159 -5.96 5.10 -4.85
N ARG A 160 -4.72 4.80 -4.42
CA ARG A 160 -4.21 3.42 -4.34
C ARG A 160 -5.06 2.54 -3.43
N ALA A 161 -5.40 3.05 -2.24
CA ALA A 161 -6.27 2.36 -1.31
C ALA A 161 -7.65 2.05 -1.93
N LEU A 162 -8.28 3.01 -2.61
CA LEU A 162 -9.56 2.80 -3.29
C LEU A 162 -9.45 1.79 -4.45
N LEU A 163 -8.37 1.82 -5.21
CA LEU A 163 -8.13 0.88 -6.31
C LEU A 163 -7.93 -0.58 -5.87
N LEU A 164 -7.72 -0.84 -4.57
CA LEU A 164 -7.76 -2.21 -4.04
C LEU A 164 -9.13 -2.86 -4.28
N GLN A 165 -10.22 -2.10 -4.28
CA GLN A 165 -11.56 -2.61 -4.63
C GLN A 165 -11.59 -3.32 -5.98
N LYS A 166 -10.71 -2.92 -6.90
CA LYS A 166 -10.61 -3.51 -8.25
C LYS A 166 -9.46 -4.48 -8.41
N THR A 167 -8.32 -4.20 -7.80
CA THR A 167 -7.07 -4.96 -8.00
C THR A 167 -6.95 -6.13 -7.05
N ASN A 168 -7.48 -6.04 -5.84
CA ASN A 168 -7.42 -7.08 -4.83
C ASN A 168 -8.46 -6.82 -3.71
N GLU A 169 -9.64 -7.43 -3.86
CA GLU A 169 -10.76 -7.26 -2.93
C GLU A 169 -10.42 -7.73 -1.50
N ASP A 170 -9.63 -8.80 -1.36
CA ASP A 170 -9.19 -9.30 -0.05
C ASP A 170 -8.33 -8.26 0.69
N LYS A 171 -7.40 -7.60 -0.01
CA LYS A 171 -6.61 -6.51 0.54
C LYS A 171 -7.47 -5.28 0.88
N TRP A 172 -8.48 -4.98 0.06
CA TRP A 172 -9.43 -3.90 0.37
C TRP A 172 -10.20 -4.19 1.65
N ASN A 173 -10.75 -5.40 1.78
CA ASN A 173 -11.47 -5.82 2.98
C ASN A 173 -10.58 -5.80 4.21
N THR A 174 -9.33 -6.29 4.08
CA THR A 174 -8.33 -6.21 5.15
C THR A 174 -8.04 -4.76 5.54
N LEU A 175 -7.82 -3.87 4.57
CA LEU A 175 -7.53 -2.46 4.82
C LEU A 175 -8.68 -1.78 5.56
N ILE A 176 -9.92 -1.94 5.07
CA ILE A 176 -11.09 -1.29 5.67
C ILE A 176 -11.43 -1.87 7.04
N ASP A 177 -10.99 -3.07 7.39
CA ASP A 177 -11.19 -3.63 8.73
C ASP A 177 -10.23 -3.04 9.78
N LEU A 178 -9.13 -2.40 9.36
CA LEU A 178 -8.19 -1.77 10.28
C LEU A 178 -8.82 -0.64 11.10
N GLU A 179 -8.33 -0.49 12.34
CA GLU A 179 -8.75 0.57 13.24
C GLU A 179 -8.36 1.95 12.67
N ALA A 180 -9.28 2.91 12.80
CA ALA A 180 -9.14 4.27 12.26
C ALA A 180 -9.25 5.35 13.35
N HIS A 181 -9.59 4.96 14.59
CA HIS A 181 -9.92 5.81 15.73
C HIS A 181 -10.93 6.93 15.39
N LEU A 182 -11.99 6.60 14.63
CA LEU A 182 -12.98 7.58 14.17
C LEU A 182 -13.65 8.35 15.33
N GLY A 183 -13.83 7.72 16.50
CA GLY A 183 -14.36 8.37 17.69
C GLY A 183 -13.50 9.57 18.16
N LYS A 184 -12.19 9.56 17.91
CA LYS A 184 -11.26 10.66 18.23
C LYS A 184 -11.04 11.64 17.06
N ARG A 185 -11.66 11.38 15.90
CA ARG A 185 -11.47 12.12 14.63
C ARG A 185 -12.78 12.67 14.07
N GLY A 186 -13.80 12.78 14.92
CA GLY A 186 -15.12 13.28 14.56
C GLY A 186 -15.16 14.78 14.28
N GLN A 187 -16.34 15.24 13.85
CA GLN A 187 -16.63 16.66 13.62
C GLN A 187 -16.27 17.50 14.86
N GLY A 188 -15.66 18.67 14.62
CA GLY A 188 -15.19 19.57 15.68
C GLY A 188 -13.71 19.42 16.04
N THR A 189 -13.07 18.30 15.70
CA THR A 189 -11.62 18.12 15.91
C THR A 189 -10.78 18.83 14.84
N LYS A 190 -9.54 19.25 15.18
CA LYS A 190 -8.60 19.83 14.21
C LYS A 190 -8.28 18.86 13.07
N ILE A 191 -8.09 17.58 13.41
CA ILE A 191 -7.77 16.54 12.43
C ILE A 191 -8.92 16.32 11.44
N HIS A 192 -10.17 16.37 11.89
CA HIS A 192 -11.32 16.25 11.01
C HIS A 192 -11.37 17.36 9.96
N ARG A 193 -11.11 18.62 10.34
CA ARG A 193 -11.09 19.76 9.40
C ARG A 193 -10.03 19.58 8.32
N ILE A 194 -8.81 19.18 8.71
CA ILE A 194 -7.70 18.91 7.78
C ILE A 194 -8.07 17.79 6.81
N VAL A 195 -8.63 16.68 7.32
CA VAL A 195 -9.03 15.55 6.48
C VAL A 195 -10.18 15.94 5.55
N ASP A 196 -11.17 16.69 6.04
CA ASP A 196 -12.32 17.15 5.25
C ASP A 196 -11.91 18.04 4.07
N GLU A 197 -10.92 18.94 4.26
CA GLU A 197 -10.33 19.72 3.17
C GLU A 197 -9.68 18.82 2.11
N LYS A 198 -8.92 17.80 2.53
CA LYS A 198 -8.31 16.82 1.62
C LYS A 198 -9.36 15.99 0.88
N VAL A 199 -10.41 15.56 1.59
CA VAL A 199 -11.53 14.79 1.02
C VAL A 199 -12.27 15.62 -0.03
N LYS A 200 -12.58 16.88 0.26
CA LYS A 200 -13.20 17.81 -0.70
C LYS A 200 -12.35 18.02 -1.94
N TYR A 201 -11.03 18.17 -1.77
CA TYR A 201 -10.10 18.28 -2.88
C TYR A 201 -10.09 17.00 -3.73
N LEU A 202 -9.95 15.82 -3.09
CA LEU A 202 -9.95 14.52 -3.77
C LEU A 202 -11.25 14.31 -4.56
N GLN A 203 -12.39 14.62 -3.94
CA GLN A 203 -13.70 14.52 -4.59
C GLN A 203 -13.80 15.45 -5.80
N THR A 204 -13.48 16.72 -5.63
CA THR A 204 -13.62 17.74 -6.68
C THR A 204 -12.70 17.46 -7.87
N HIS A 205 -11.43 17.14 -7.63
CA HIS A 205 -10.41 17.11 -8.68
C HIS A 205 -10.15 15.72 -9.26
N TYR A 206 -10.59 14.64 -8.62
CA TYR A 206 -10.31 13.28 -9.09
C TYR A 206 -11.57 12.40 -9.14
N LEU A 207 -12.35 12.31 -8.06
CA LEU A 207 -13.48 11.36 -8.01
C LEU A 207 -14.70 11.84 -8.81
N ASN A 208 -15.01 13.14 -8.83
CA ASN A 208 -16.11 13.67 -9.64
C ASN A 208 -15.80 13.55 -11.15
N PRO A 209 -14.60 13.92 -11.64
CA PRO A 209 -14.20 13.62 -13.02
C PRO A 209 -14.23 12.12 -13.33
N LEU A 210 -13.78 11.27 -12.40
CA LEU A 210 -13.87 9.82 -12.56
C LEU A 210 -15.31 9.35 -12.72
N LYS A 211 -16.25 9.83 -11.88
CA LYS A 211 -17.66 9.47 -11.97
C LYS A 211 -18.27 9.87 -13.32
N ALA A 212 -17.95 11.06 -13.83
CA ALA A 212 -18.38 11.48 -15.16
C ALA A 212 -17.84 10.54 -16.24
N TYR A 213 -16.55 10.19 -16.17
CA TYR A 213 -15.94 9.23 -17.07
C TYR A 213 -16.57 7.82 -16.97
N GLU A 214 -16.82 7.32 -15.76
CA GLU A 214 -17.47 6.02 -15.52
C GLU A 214 -18.89 5.96 -16.13
N GLN A 215 -19.62 7.09 -16.11
CA GLN A 215 -20.92 7.23 -16.76
C GLN A 215 -20.79 7.17 -18.29
N GLU A 216 -19.82 7.89 -18.87
CA GLU A 216 -19.56 7.89 -20.31
C GLU A 216 -19.23 6.48 -20.83
N ILE A 217 -18.43 5.71 -20.10
CA ILE A 217 -18.03 4.35 -20.49
C ILE A 217 -18.96 3.25 -19.97
N ASN A 218 -20.04 3.62 -19.25
CA ASN A 218 -20.97 2.72 -18.57
C ASN A 218 -20.26 1.60 -17.78
N LYS A 219 -19.25 1.96 -16.98
CA LYS A 219 -18.45 1.01 -16.22
C LYS A 219 -17.86 1.64 -14.96
N THR A 220 -18.21 1.07 -13.81
CA THR A 220 -17.63 1.44 -12.50
C THR A 220 -16.20 0.92 -12.35
N ILE A 221 -15.31 1.80 -11.91
CA ILE A 221 -13.91 1.56 -11.58
C ILE A 221 -13.73 1.54 -10.06
N ILE A 222 -14.30 2.51 -9.33
CA ILE A 222 -14.30 2.57 -7.86
C ILE A 222 -15.75 2.53 -7.37
N SER A 223 -16.14 1.51 -6.61
CA SER A 223 -17.52 1.33 -6.16
C SER A 223 -17.84 2.13 -4.90
N VAL A 224 -16.89 2.27 -3.98
CA VAL A 224 -17.10 2.94 -2.69
C VAL A 224 -16.06 4.04 -2.49
N ALA A 225 -16.50 5.30 -2.45
CA ALA A 225 -15.65 6.46 -2.20
C ALA A 225 -16.43 7.64 -1.58
N ASP A 226 -17.44 7.33 -0.75
CA ASP A 226 -18.19 8.34 -0.01
C ASP A 226 -17.33 8.98 1.10
N THR A 227 -17.75 10.15 1.58
CA THR A 227 -17.02 10.93 2.58
C THR A 227 -16.67 10.12 3.83
N LYS A 228 -17.57 9.26 4.33
CA LYS A 228 -17.30 8.44 5.53
C LYS A 228 -16.18 7.43 5.25
N THR A 229 -16.22 6.77 4.08
CA THR A 229 -15.16 5.86 3.65
C THR A 229 -13.82 6.58 3.51
N LEU A 230 -13.77 7.76 2.90
CA LEU A 230 -12.54 8.51 2.73
C LEU A 230 -11.94 8.97 4.06
N HIS A 231 -12.76 9.46 4.99
CA HIS A 231 -12.32 9.76 6.35
C HIS A 231 -11.78 8.52 7.08
N LYS A 232 -12.40 7.34 6.86
CA LYS A 232 -11.92 6.08 7.43
C LYS A 232 -10.54 5.73 6.89
N ILE A 233 -10.32 5.79 5.58
CA ILE A 233 -9.00 5.49 4.98
C ILE A 233 -7.92 6.43 5.52
N TYR A 234 -8.19 7.74 5.61
CA TYR A 234 -7.24 8.68 6.21
C TYR A 234 -6.94 8.34 7.68
N GLY A 235 -7.96 7.95 8.47
CA GLY A 235 -7.79 7.51 9.85
C GLY A 235 -6.94 6.24 9.97
N ILE A 236 -7.18 5.25 9.10
CA ILE A 236 -6.42 3.99 9.02
C ILE A 236 -4.95 4.29 8.75
N LEU A 237 -4.66 5.09 7.72
CA LEU A 237 -3.28 5.41 7.35
C LEU A 237 -2.55 6.15 8.48
N ASP A 238 -3.22 7.07 9.17
CA ASP A 238 -2.60 7.86 10.25
C ASP A 238 -2.24 7.03 11.49
N VAL A 239 -2.87 5.86 11.71
CA VAL A 239 -2.63 5.03 12.92
C VAL A 239 -1.97 3.69 12.62
N ASN A 240 -1.98 3.21 11.38
CA ASN A 240 -1.42 1.91 11.00
C ASN A 240 -0.24 2.00 10.02
N ALA A 241 -0.03 3.14 9.35
CA ALA A 241 1.07 3.24 8.38
C ALA A 241 2.42 3.12 9.08
N THR A 242 3.29 2.27 8.54
CA THR A 242 4.67 2.12 8.98
C THR A 242 5.61 2.70 7.94
N GLU A 243 6.64 3.40 8.41
CA GLU A 243 7.65 3.99 7.55
C GLU A 243 8.63 2.93 7.06
N LEU A 244 8.90 2.93 5.76
CA LEU A 244 9.98 2.14 5.19
C LEU A 244 11.28 2.93 5.39
N THR A 245 12.30 2.29 5.96
CA THR A 245 13.66 2.83 6.05
C THR A 245 14.49 2.37 4.86
N ASP A 246 15.49 3.17 4.46
CA ASP A 246 16.26 3.03 3.21
C ASP A 246 16.89 1.62 2.98
N ASP A 247 17.16 0.84 4.03
CA ASP A 247 17.66 -0.55 3.90
C ASP A 247 16.60 -1.53 3.34
N ILE A 248 15.32 -1.19 3.44
CA ILE A 248 14.19 -1.97 2.90
C ILE A 248 14.00 -1.70 1.40
N ASP A 249 14.39 -0.52 0.92
CA ASP A 249 14.29 -0.16 -0.49
C ASP A 249 15.06 -1.16 -1.36
N ALA A 250 16.24 -1.61 -0.93
CA ALA A 250 17.03 -2.61 -1.65
C ALA A 250 16.25 -3.92 -1.91
N LYS A 251 15.40 -4.36 -0.98
CA LYS A 251 14.59 -5.59 -1.15
C LYS A 251 13.39 -5.40 -2.07
N PHE A 252 12.75 -4.23 -2.06
CA PHE A 252 11.70 -3.92 -3.04
C PHE A 252 12.27 -3.69 -4.44
N TYR A 253 13.47 -3.11 -4.55
CA TYR A 253 14.22 -3.02 -5.81
C TYR A 253 14.56 -4.40 -6.39
N ILE A 254 14.90 -5.38 -5.54
CA ILE A 254 15.16 -6.75 -5.98
C ILE A 254 13.89 -7.48 -6.42
N GLN A 255 12.72 -7.16 -5.86
CA GLN A 255 11.43 -7.64 -6.39
C GLN A 255 11.00 -6.92 -7.68
N LEU A 256 11.65 -5.81 -8.03
CA LEU A 256 11.32 -4.96 -9.19
C LEU A 256 12.13 -5.27 -10.46
N GLN A 257 13.04 -6.25 -10.40
CA GLN A 257 13.88 -6.66 -11.54
C GLN A 257 13.56 -8.07 -12.07
N VAL A 258 12.37 -8.61 -11.79
CA VAL A 258 11.90 -9.88 -12.38
C VAL A 258 10.54 -9.71 -13.02
#